data_AF-A0AAQ0B541-F1
#
_entry.id   AF-A0AAQ0B541-F1
#
_cell.length_a   1.000
_cell.length_b   1.000
_cell.length_c   1.000
_cell.angle_alpha   90.00
_cell.angle_beta   90.00
_cell.angle_gamma   90.00
#
_symmetry.space_group_name_H-M   'P 1'
#
loop_
_entity.id
_entity.type
_entity.pdbx_description
1 polymer ?
#
loop_
_entity_poly.entity_id
_entity_poly.type
_entity_poly.pdbx_seq_one_letter_code
_entity_poly.pdbx_strand_id
1 'polypeptide(L)'
;MKSFKNDFLKDNLLRSYIDTKILSETNARISENLNLISQISSKINLSEKGALSGVATLGPDGILVSSQRPLSGNVFVFRPGETSPSGNVYSSWSSLITAVAGKSGLKFIQFDDSLQTVTIPVDNVNFSDCILLPRFKKQTPLAVTFTSGFLISAWPLEVQSLSLKFSSHFFDNLGSNILTLVDSSLEYSGSGNGIDFSTGSLSVFLKNSSVISNTKIIFALQSRSLNLVAFSGLCTIETNCITGNTSSILNITNLGANFAFGTSFVGTQIQFLGTRNNQDFTHVLERTLTSKGQILTRDASGNFVSFAPGFDNEILIYDSTTLSGFKSSSIGYLFSLPGMKSISDYVRQSSPSTQLLTAGSKTLDCSVSNLFRITGGNANITLSNLTENQIVNVIFESTGSLYSLSWLGGTFLWSGAIIPTPTQTVSRKDFYSFIKVGGLIFSSCILNMG
;
A
#
# COMPACT_ATOMS: atom_id res chain seq x y z
N MET A 1 3.85 45.98 -76.83
CA MET A 1 4.63 44.77 -77.23
C MET A 1 5.89 44.49 -76.41
N LYS A 2 6.61 45.49 -75.86
CA LYS A 2 7.83 45.22 -75.06
C LYS A 2 7.59 44.53 -73.70
N SER A 3 6.47 44.76 -73.00
CA SER A 3 6.23 44.11 -71.69
C SER A 3 5.82 42.63 -71.83
N PHE A 4 4.91 42.31 -72.76
CA PHE A 4 4.43 40.95 -73.00
C PHE A 4 5.55 39.95 -73.33
N LYS A 5 6.57 40.39 -74.09
CA LYS A 5 7.74 39.55 -74.42
C LYS A 5 8.62 39.29 -73.19
N ASN A 6 8.78 40.28 -72.31
CA ASN A 6 9.57 40.11 -71.08
C ASN A 6 8.85 39.22 -70.06
N ASP A 7 7.54 39.31 -69.95
CA ASP A 7 6.75 38.48 -69.04
C ASP A 7 6.73 37.02 -69.52
N PHE A 8 6.52 36.78 -70.83
CA PHE A 8 6.62 35.44 -71.42
C PHE A 8 8.01 34.79 -71.26
N LEU A 9 9.09 35.57 -71.37
CA LEU A 9 10.45 35.07 -71.16
C LEU A 9 10.70 34.74 -69.68
N LYS A 10 10.21 35.55 -68.74
CA LYS A 10 10.32 35.27 -67.30
C LYS A 10 9.53 34.04 -66.88
N ASP A 11 8.32 33.86 -67.40
CA ASP A 11 7.48 32.69 -67.08
C ASP A 11 8.11 31.39 -67.60
N ASN A 12 8.70 31.40 -68.79
CA ASN A 12 9.41 30.22 -69.32
C ASN A 12 10.70 29.90 -68.54
N LEU A 13 11.43 30.93 -68.08
CA LEU A 13 12.61 30.74 -67.23
C LEU A 13 12.22 30.20 -65.85
N LEU A 14 11.14 30.71 -65.26
CA LEU A 14 10.63 30.25 -63.97
C LEU A 14 10.12 28.81 -64.06
N ARG A 15 9.39 28.48 -65.12
CA ARG A 15 8.91 27.11 -65.38
C ARG A 15 10.08 26.14 -65.55
N SER A 16 11.07 26.49 -66.38
CA SER A 16 12.27 25.68 -66.57
C SER A 16 13.04 25.46 -65.27
N TYR A 17 13.15 26.49 -64.43
CA TYR A 17 13.77 26.37 -63.11
C TYR A 17 13.00 25.41 -62.19
N ILE A 18 11.66 25.55 -62.11
CA ILE A 18 10.80 24.69 -61.30
C ILE A 18 10.89 23.23 -61.78
N ASP A 19 10.76 22.99 -63.08
CA ASP A 19 10.82 21.63 -63.66
C ASP A 19 12.19 20.98 -63.37
N THR A 20 13.27 21.74 -63.45
CA THR A 20 14.63 21.25 -63.11
C THR A 20 14.75 20.90 -61.63
N LYS A 21 14.15 21.70 -60.74
CA LYS A 21 14.14 21.42 -59.29
C LYS A 21 13.30 20.19 -58.94
N ILE A 22 12.13 20.03 -59.57
CA ILE A 22 11.28 18.85 -59.40
C ILE A 22 12.02 17.59 -59.88
N LEU A 23 12.66 17.64 -61.05
CA LEU A 23 13.42 16.52 -61.58
C LEU A 23 14.59 16.14 -60.66
N SER A 24 15.33 17.13 -60.14
CA SER A 24 16.43 16.89 -59.19
C SER A 24 15.95 16.22 -57.90
N GLU A 25 14.86 16.70 -57.31
CA GLU A 25 14.26 16.11 -56.09
C GLU A 25 13.74 14.70 -56.36
N THR A 26 13.09 14.49 -57.51
CA THR A 26 12.59 13.16 -57.92
C THR A 26 13.73 12.16 -58.02
N ASN A 27 14.83 12.54 -58.69
CA ASN A 27 16.00 11.68 -58.83
C ASN A 27 16.70 11.41 -57.47
N ALA A 28 16.77 12.41 -56.59
CA ALA A 28 17.29 12.24 -55.24
C ALA A 28 16.47 11.21 -54.44
N ARG A 29 15.13 11.33 -54.45
CA ARG A 29 14.22 10.38 -53.78
C ARG A 29 14.34 8.96 -54.34
N ILE A 30 14.41 8.81 -55.66
CA ILE A 30 14.60 7.50 -56.30
C ILE A 30 15.91 6.88 -55.82
N SER A 31 16.99 7.66 -55.81
CA SER A 31 18.33 7.19 -55.42
C SER A 31 18.37 6.77 -53.95
N GLU A 32 17.75 7.55 -53.06
CA GLU A 32 17.67 7.24 -51.63
C GLU A 32 16.80 6.01 -51.36
N ASN A 33 15.69 5.86 -52.09
CA ASN A 33 14.83 4.68 -51.94
C ASN A 33 15.53 3.40 -52.42
N LEU A 34 16.31 3.46 -53.51
CA LEU A 34 17.14 2.34 -53.95
C LEU A 34 18.24 2.01 -52.93
N ASN A 35 18.84 3.01 -52.28
CA ASN A 35 19.82 2.81 -51.22
C ASN A 35 19.18 2.13 -49.99
N LEU A 36 18.00 2.58 -49.56
CA LEU A 36 17.24 1.96 -48.47
C LEU A 36 16.91 0.49 -48.77
N ILE A 37 16.45 0.18 -49.98
CA ILE A 37 16.18 -1.21 -50.41
C ILE A 37 17.45 -2.06 -50.34
N SER A 38 18.59 -1.51 -50.80
CA SER A 38 19.89 -2.19 -50.74
C SER A 38 20.33 -2.44 -49.28
N GLN A 39 20.22 -1.44 -48.41
CA GLN A 39 20.58 -1.54 -47.00
C GLN A 39 19.68 -2.53 -46.23
N ILE A 40 18.36 -2.52 -46.49
CA ILE A 40 17.44 -3.49 -45.88
C ILE A 40 17.78 -4.91 -46.32
N SER A 41 18.11 -5.08 -47.60
CA SER A 41 18.45 -6.40 -48.16
C SER A 41 19.75 -6.97 -47.60
N SER A 42 20.73 -6.10 -47.29
CA SER A 42 22.04 -6.47 -46.73
C SER A 42 22.08 -6.57 -45.21
N LYS A 43 21.18 -5.89 -44.48
CA LYS A 43 21.11 -5.95 -43.01
C LYS A 43 20.54 -7.26 -42.45
N ILE A 44 19.86 -8.07 -43.27
CA ILE A 44 19.45 -9.42 -42.89
C ILE A 44 20.38 -10.40 -43.58
N ASN A 45 21.28 -11.01 -42.80
CA ASN A 45 22.20 -12.02 -43.32
C ASN A 45 21.41 -13.13 -44.03
N LEU A 46 21.85 -13.50 -45.24
CA LEU A 46 21.22 -14.59 -46.00
C LEU A 46 21.25 -15.92 -45.23
N SER A 47 22.23 -16.12 -44.35
CA SER A 47 22.32 -17.27 -43.45
C SER A 47 21.28 -17.29 -42.32
N GLU A 48 20.65 -16.15 -42.02
CA GLU A 48 19.58 -16.02 -41.01
C GLU A 48 18.19 -16.08 -41.65
N LYS A 49 18.12 -15.95 -42.98
CA LYS A 49 16.88 -16.16 -43.74
C LYS A 49 16.67 -17.65 -43.88
N GLY A 50 15.84 -18.23 -43.01
CA GLY A 50 15.44 -19.65 -43.06
C GLY A 50 14.73 -20.10 -44.35
N ALA A 51 14.64 -19.25 -45.38
CA ALA A 51 14.13 -19.57 -46.71
C ALA A 51 14.93 -18.82 -47.79
N LEU A 52 15.30 -19.52 -48.88
CA LEU A 52 15.91 -18.89 -50.06
C LEU A 52 14.95 -17.80 -50.57
N SER A 53 15.39 -16.54 -50.58
CA SER A 53 14.60 -15.34 -50.95
C SER A 53 13.60 -14.82 -49.89
N GLY A 54 13.63 -15.33 -48.66
CA GLY A 54 12.82 -14.80 -47.56
C GLY A 54 11.31 -15.09 -47.65
N VAL A 55 10.89 -15.98 -48.55
CA VAL A 55 9.51 -16.43 -48.69
C VAL A 55 9.40 -17.87 -48.21
N ALA A 56 8.60 -18.07 -47.16
CA ALA A 56 8.25 -19.39 -46.63
C ALA A 56 7.57 -20.25 -47.72
N THR A 57 8.15 -21.41 -48.01
CA THR A 57 7.60 -22.42 -48.92
C THR A 57 6.81 -23.44 -48.12
N LEU A 58 5.51 -23.57 -48.40
CA LEU A 58 4.67 -24.63 -47.86
C LEU A 58 4.86 -25.92 -48.69
N GLY A 59 4.98 -27.05 -48.01
CA GLY A 59 4.98 -28.38 -48.60
C GLY A 59 3.56 -28.86 -48.93
N PRO A 60 3.44 -30.08 -49.49
CA PRO A 60 2.16 -30.68 -49.84
C PRO A 60 1.20 -30.89 -48.66
N ASP A 61 1.73 -30.87 -47.44
CA ASP A 61 1.02 -30.94 -46.16
C ASP A 61 0.49 -29.58 -45.68
N GLY A 62 0.75 -28.49 -46.42
CA GLY A 62 0.38 -27.13 -46.03
C GLY A 62 1.26 -26.55 -44.90
N ILE A 63 2.37 -27.20 -44.57
CA ILE A 63 3.33 -26.78 -43.53
C ILE A 63 4.66 -26.41 -44.21
N LEU A 64 5.51 -25.57 -43.61
CA LEU A 64 6.84 -25.23 -44.15
C LEU A 64 7.62 -26.47 -44.64
N VAL A 65 8.39 -26.37 -45.72
CA VAL A 65 9.29 -27.46 -46.16
C VAL A 65 10.39 -27.72 -45.11
N SER A 66 10.84 -28.97 -44.97
CA SER A 66 11.74 -29.40 -43.88
C SER A 66 13.04 -28.59 -43.76
N SER A 67 13.59 -28.12 -44.88
CA SER A 67 14.80 -27.27 -44.92
C SER A 67 14.57 -25.84 -44.44
N GLN A 68 13.32 -25.40 -44.35
CA GLN A 68 12.91 -24.06 -43.89
C GLN A 68 12.16 -24.10 -42.55
N ARG A 69 11.86 -25.30 -42.05
CA ARG A 69 11.43 -25.45 -40.66
C ARG A 69 12.60 -24.99 -39.79
N PRO A 70 12.35 -24.24 -38.70
CA PRO A 70 13.35 -24.12 -37.66
C PRO A 70 13.85 -25.53 -37.35
N LEU A 71 15.16 -25.74 -37.32
CA LEU A 71 15.73 -26.99 -36.82
C LEU A 71 14.95 -27.29 -35.55
N SER A 72 14.24 -28.42 -35.52
CA SER A 72 13.48 -28.84 -34.36
C SER A 72 14.42 -28.62 -33.20
N GLY A 73 14.08 -27.64 -32.35
CA GLY A 73 14.98 -27.21 -31.30
C GLY A 73 15.30 -28.41 -30.42
N ASN A 74 16.12 -28.21 -29.40
CA ASN A 74 16.28 -29.19 -28.35
C ASN A 74 14.97 -29.34 -27.53
N VAL A 75 13.84 -29.64 -28.18
CA VAL A 75 12.49 -29.81 -27.66
C VAL A 75 12.18 -31.28 -27.72
N PHE A 76 11.88 -31.87 -26.57
CA PHE A 76 11.62 -33.30 -26.42
C PHE A 76 10.26 -33.45 -25.75
N VAL A 77 9.37 -34.24 -26.35
CA VAL A 77 8.02 -34.44 -25.85
C VAL A 77 7.93 -35.82 -25.22
N PHE A 78 7.74 -35.86 -23.90
CA PHE A 78 7.42 -37.10 -23.21
C PHE A 78 5.92 -37.32 -23.22
N ARG A 79 5.47 -38.34 -23.96
CA ARG A 79 4.07 -38.71 -24.15
C ARG A 79 3.88 -40.20 -23.84
N PRO A 80 3.76 -40.60 -22.57
CA PRO A 80 3.52 -41.99 -22.20
C PRO A 80 2.24 -42.51 -22.87
N GLY A 81 2.26 -43.77 -23.30
CA GLY A 81 1.15 -44.42 -24.01
C GLY A 81 1.10 -44.21 -25.53
N GLU A 82 1.99 -43.39 -26.11
CA GLU A 82 2.11 -43.26 -27.56
C GLU A 82 2.61 -44.56 -28.21
N THR A 83 1.83 -45.12 -29.13
CA THR A 83 2.10 -46.42 -29.77
C THR A 83 2.99 -46.29 -31.01
N SER A 84 3.06 -45.11 -31.61
CA SER A 84 3.89 -44.84 -32.80
C SER A 84 4.63 -43.51 -32.67
N PRO A 85 5.55 -43.39 -31.69
CA PRO A 85 6.32 -42.16 -31.48
C PRO A 85 7.15 -41.83 -32.73
N SER A 86 7.15 -40.56 -33.13
CA SER A 86 7.91 -40.07 -34.28
C SER A 86 8.54 -38.71 -33.97
N GLY A 87 9.67 -38.41 -34.64
CA GLY A 87 10.38 -37.16 -34.46
C GLY A 87 10.90 -36.99 -33.03
N ASN A 88 10.43 -35.95 -32.34
CA ASN A 88 10.85 -35.60 -30.99
C ASN A 88 9.88 -36.09 -29.89
N VAL A 89 8.98 -37.01 -30.22
CA VAL A 89 8.05 -37.62 -29.27
C VAL A 89 8.62 -38.92 -28.75
N TYR A 90 8.57 -39.11 -27.43
CA TYR A 90 9.10 -40.28 -26.73
C TYR A 90 8.01 -40.86 -25.83
N SER A 91 7.69 -42.14 -26.03
CA SER A 91 6.77 -42.89 -25.15
C SER A 91 7.47 -43.56 -23.97
N SER A 92 8.80 -43.69 -24.03
CA SER A 92 9.65 -44.25 -22.98
C SER A 92 10.55 -43.18 -22.35
N TRP A 93 10.64 -43.18 -21.03
CA TRP A 93 11.51 -42.27 -20.26
C TRP A 93 12.99 -42.47 -20.61
N SER A 94 13.45 -43.72 -20.74
CA SER A 94 14.85 -44.00 -21.05
C SER A 94 15.27 -43.47 -22.42
N SER A 95 14.38 -43.59 -23.41
CA SER A 95 14.61 -43.06 -24.76
C SER A 95 14.64 -41.52 -24.75
N LEU A 96 13.74 -40.88 -23.99
CA LEU A 96 13.71 -39.43 -23.82
C LEU A 96 15.04 -38.93 -23.24
N ILE A 97 15.46 -39.45 -22.08
CA ILE A 97 16.65 -38.96 -21.38
C ILE A 97 17.93 -39.23 -22.16
N THR A 98 18.01 -40.37 -22.87
CA THR A 98 19.13 -40.64 -23.79
C THR A 98 19.22 -39.58 -24.88
N ALA A 99 18.08 -39.20 -25.47
CA ALA A 99 18.05 -38.17 -26.51
C ALA A 99 18.38 -36.77 -25.98
N VAL A 100 17.91 -36.43 -24.78
CA VAL A 100 18.21 -35.18 -24.08
C VAL A 100 19.71 -35.08 -23.78
N ALA A 101 20.33 -36.15 -23.28
CA ALA A 101 21.76 -36.20 -22.96
C ALA A 101 22.65 -36.10 -24.22
N GLY A 102 22.16 -36.57 -25.37
CA GLY A 102 22.86 -36.48 -26.66
C GLY A 102 22.85 -35.08 -27.29
N LYS A 103 22.26 -34.06 -26.65
CA LYS A 103 22.19 -32.68 -27.15
C LYS A 103 22.80 -31.68 -26.18
N SER A 104 23.50 -30.69 -26.73
CA SER A 104 24.08 -29.57 -26.00
C SER A 104 23.22 -28.30 -26.12
N GLY A 105 23.39 -27.39 -25.15
CA GLY A 105 22.66 -26.13 -25.10
C GLY A 105 21.30 -26.24 -24.41
N LEU A 106 20.53 -25.14 -24.46
CA LEU A 106 19.19 -25.06 -23.84
C LEU A 106 18.26 -26.12 -24.43
N LYS A 107 17.59 -26.89 -23.57
CA LYS A 107 16.67 -27.99 -23.88
C LYS A 107 15.31 -27.71 -23.25
N PHE A 108 14.24 -28.12 -23.92
CA PHE A 108 12.86 -28.02 -23.47
C PHE A 108 12.28 -29.41 -23.38
N ILE A 109 11.93 -29.87 -22.17
CA ILE A 109 11.27 -31.16 -21.97
C ILE A 109 9.79 -30.89 -21.73
N GLN A 110 8.97 -31.26 -22.70
CA GLN A 110 7.54 -31.08 -22.69
C GLN A 110 6.84 -32.34 -22.19
N PHE A 111 6.02 -32.20 -21.16
CA PHE A 111 5.20 -33.29 -20.63
C PHE A 111 3.81 -33.27 -21.25
N ASP A 112 3.37 -34.39 -21.81
CA ASP A 112 2.08 -34.57 -22.47
C ASP A 112 1.31 -35.72 -21.81
N ASP A 113 0.28 -35.36 -21.04
CA ASP A 113 -0.59 -36.29 -20.32
C ASP A 113 -1.88 -36.62 -21.09
N SER A 114 -1.96 -36.30 -22.40
CA SER A 114 -3.18 -36.50 -23.20
C SER A 114 -3.58 -37.96 -23.40
N LEU A 115 -2.63 -38.90 -23.28
CA LEU A 115 -2.87 -40.33 -23.44
C LEU A 115 -2.79 -41.09 -22.11
N GLN A 116 -1.89 -40.68 -21.22
CA GLN A 116 -1.64 -41.34 -19.94
C GLN A 116 -1.10 -40.32 -18.95
N THR A 117 -1.36 -40.54 -17.65
CA THR A 117 -0.72 -39.78 -16.58
C THR A 117 0.81 -39.86 -16.68
N VAL A 118 1.48 -38.74 -16.43
CA VAL A 118 2.94 -38.66 -16.49
C VAL A 118 3.55 -39.20 -15.19
N THR A 119 4.05 -40.43 -15.26
CA THR A 119 4.83 -41.07 -14.19
C THR A 119 6.24 -41.33 -14.67
N ILE A 120 7.22 -40.84 -13.91
CA ILE A 120 8.64 -40.96 -14.21
C ILE A 120 9.20 -42.16 -13.43
N PRO A 121 9.79 -43.17 -14.10
CA PRO A 121 10.40 -44.32 -13.43
C PRO A 121 11.65 -43.89 -12.66
N VAL A 122 12.14 -44.76 -11.76
CA VAL A 122 13.38 -44.52 -11.00
C VAL A 122 14.56 -44.31 -11.95
N ASP A 123 15.27 -43.20 -11.75
CA ASP A 123 16.43 -42.78 -12.53
C ASP A 123 17.24 -41.72 -11.76
N ASN A 124 18.43 -41.37 -12.25
CA ASN A 124 19.20 -40.23 -11.77
C ASN A 124 19.50 -39.28 -12.94
N VAL A 125 18.82 -38.14 -12.98
CA VAL A 125 18.83 -37.27 -14.16
C VAL A 125 19.44 -35.91 -13.87
N ASN A 126 20.30 -35.48 -14.78
CA ASN A 126 20.84 -34.13 -14.81
C ASN A 126 19.96 -33.25 -15.71
N PHE A 127 19.21 -32.32 -15.11
CA PHE A 127 18.38 -31.38 -15.84
C PHE A 127 19.11 -30.06 -16.15
N SER A 128 20.45 -30.01 -16.08
CA SER A 128 21.20 -28.83 -16.48
C SER A 128 20.85 -28.43 -17.91
N ASP A 129 20.67 -27.13 -18.09
CA ASP A 129 20.23 -26.51 -19.35
C ASP A 129 18.84 -26.95 -19.81
N CYS A 130 18.01 -27.57 -18.96
CA CYS A 130 16.64 -27.92 -19.29
C CYS A 130 15.63 -26.92 -18.73
N ILE A 131 14.57 -26.65 -19.50
CA ILE A 131 13.31 -26.07 -19.04
C ILE A 131 12.26 -27.18 -19.10
N LEU A 132 11.55 -27.38 -18.00
CA LEU A 132 10.48 -28.35 -17.87
C LEU A 132 9.13 -27.63 -18.00
N LEU A 133 8.25 -28.09 -18.89
CA LEU A 133 6.97 -27.44 -19.15
C LEU A 133 5.92 -28.43 -19.66
N PRO A 134 4.61 -28.16 -19.55
CA PRO A 134 3.61 -28.96 -20.23
C PRO A 134 3.64 -28.70 -21.73
N ARG A 135 3.24 -29.70 -22.54
CA ARG A 135 3.07 -29.53 -23.99
C ARG A 135 1.96 -28.53 -24.31
N PHE A 136 0.87 -28.57 -23.53
CA PHE A 136 -0.30 -27.71 -23.70
C PHE A 136 -0.51 -26.87 -22.44
N LYS A 137 -0.81 -25.59 -22.61
CA LYS A 137 -1.14 -24.70 -21.50
C LYS A 137 -2.45 -25.17 -20.83
N LYS A 138 -2.43 -25.33 -19.51
CA LYS A 138 -3.58 -25.74 -18.71
C LYS A 138 -3.91 -24.69 -17.64
N GLN A 139 -5.14 -24.71 -17.15
CA GLN A 139 -5.56 -23.86 -16.04
C GLN A 139 -4.89 -24.28 -14.73
N THR A 140 -4.71 -25.59 -14.53
CA THR A 140 -4.00 -26.16 -13.39
C THR A 140 -2.65 -26.74 -13.82
N PRO A 141 -1.61 -26.71 -12.97
CA PRO A 141 -0.34 -27.32 -13.28
C PRO A 141 -0.47 -28.80 -13.65
N LEU A 142 0.25 -29.26 -14.68
CA LEU A 142 0.26 -30.68 -15.07
C LEU A 142 1.06 -31.48 -14.05
N ALA A 143 0.47 -32.56 -13.51
CA ALA A 143 1.13 -33.41 -12.53
C ALA A 143 2.19 -34.33 -13.18
N VAL A 144 3.42 -34.23 -12.69
CA VAL A 144 4.55 -35.11 -13.03
C VAL A 144 4.92 -35.89 -11.78
N THR A 145 4.61 -37.19 -11.76
CA THR A 145 4.83 -38.04 -10.58
C THR A 145 6.13 -38.81 -10.70
N PHE A 146 7.08 -38.58 -9.80
CA PHE A 146 8.33 -39.31 -9.75
C PHE A 146 8.19 -40.56 -8.87
N THR A 147 8.61 -41.70 -9.40
CA THR A 147 8.62 -42.96 -8.66
C THR A 147 9.63 -42.89 -7.52
N SER A 148 9.29 -43.46 -6.36
CA SER A 148 10.18 -43.51 -5.19
C SER A 148 11.56 -44.06 -5.54
N GLY A 149 12.60 -43.30 -5.22
CA GLY A 149 14.00 -43.59 -5.56
C GLY A 149 14.55 -42.77 -6.72
N PHE A 150 13.73 -41.99 -7.42
CA PHE A 150 14.19 -41.04 -8.43
C PHE A 150 15.07 -39.93 -7.80
N LEU A 151 16.17 -39.60 -8.48
CA LEU A 151 17.13 -38.58 -8.06
C LEU A 151 17.32 -37.54 -9.16
N ILE A 152 17.52 -36.30 -8.73
CA ILE A 152 18.03 -35.22 -9.58
C ILE A 152 19.51 -35.02 -9.24
N SER A 153 20.37 -34.94 -10.25
CA SER A 153 21.78 -34.58 -10.08
C SER A 153 22.05 -33.10 -10.32
N ALA A 154 21.20 -32.42 -11.11
CA ALA A 154 21.17 -30.96 -11.19
C ALA A 154 19.76 -30.46 -11.55
N TRP A 155 19.36 -29.35 -10.95
CA TRP A 155 18.06 -28.73 -11.19
C TRP A 155 17.93 -28.21 -12.64
N PRO A 156 16.69 -28.20 -13.18
CA PRO A 156 16.40 -27.46 -14.41
C PRO A 156 16.58 -25.96 -14.18
N LEU A 157 16.82 -25.23 -15.27
CA LEU A 157 16.87 -23.77 -15.25
C LEU A 157 15.53 -23.19 -14.80
N GLU A 158 14.42 -23.80 -15.25
CA GLU A 158 13.08 -23.37 -14.93
C GLU A 158 12.05 -24.51 -15.05
N VAL A 159 11.05 -24.47 -14.19
CA VAL A 159 9.87 -25.34 -14.22
C VAL A 159 8.65 -24.45 -14.41
N GLN A 160 7.87 -24.71 -15.46
CA GLN A 160 6.71 -23.90 -15.85
C GLN A 160 5.43 -24.72 -15.84
N SER A 161 4.38 -24.25 -15.15
CA SER A 161 3.06 -24.87 -15.16
C SER A 161 3.05 -26.38 -14.86
N LEU A 162 3.96 -26.87 -14.01
CA LEU A 162 4.05 -28.27 -13.60
C LEU A 162 3.87 -28.41 -12.09
N SER A 163 3.28 -29.54 -11.69
CA SER A 163 3.23 -30.01 -10.31
C SER A 163 4.17 -31.20 -10.18
N LEU A 164 5.36 -30.96 -9.62
CA LEU A 164 6.40 -31.98 -9.44
C LEU A 164 6.15 -32.74 -8.15
N LYS A 165 5.75 -34.01 -8.24
CA LYS A 165 5.35 -34.84 -7.09
C LYS A 165 6.36 -35.93 -6.79
N PHE A 166 6.86 -35.99 -5.57
CA PHE A 166 7.83 -37.00 -5.15
C PHE A 166 7.57 -37.44 -3.70
N SER A 167 7.97 -38.68 -3.37
CA SER A 167 7.68 -39.30 -2.07
C SER A 167 8.92 -39.88 -1.36
N SER A 168 10.09 -39.76 -1.98
CA SER A 168 11.39 -40.17 -1.43
C SER A 168 12.36 -39.00 -1.43
N HIS A 169 13.56 -39.19 -0.90
CA HIS A 169 14.67 -38.29 -1.15
C HIS A 169 14.82 -38.09 -2.68
N PHE A 170 15.06 -36.84 -3.09
CA PHE A 170 14.92 -36.38 -4.48
C PHE A 170 16.13 -35.60 -4.99
N PHE A 171 16.89 -34.95 -4.09
CA PHE A 171 18.04 -34.13 -4.48
C PHE A 171 19.05 -33.96 -3.33
N ASP A 172 20.33 -34.14 -3.64
CA ASP A 172 21.46 -33.77 -2.79
C ASP A 172 22.02 -32.42 -3.25
N ASN A 173 21.85 -31.37 -2.44
CA ASN A 173 22.41 -30.06 -2.77
C ASN A 173 23.92 -30.05 -2.59
N LEU A 174 24.62 -30.14 -3.73
CA LEU A 174 26.07 -29.98 -3.85
C LEU A 174 26.38 -28.60 -4.42
N GLY A 175 27.09 -27.77 -3.67
CA GLY A 175 27.43 -26.41 -4.07
C GLY A 175 26.24 -25.44 -4.05
N SER A 176 26.30 -24.42 -4.92
CA SER A 176 25.27 -23.40 -5.02
C SER A 176 24.35 -23.66 -6.20
N ASN A 177 23.07 -23.95 -5.94
CA ASN A 177 22.09 -24.28 -6.97
C ASN A 177 20.92 -23.30 -6.98
N ILE A 178 20.20 -23.30 -8.09
CA ILE A 178 19.01 -22.48 -8.30
C ILE A 178 17.87 -23.39 -8.76
N LEU A 179 16.68 -23.16 -8.20
CA LEU A 179 15.42 -23.73 -8.66
C LEU A 179 14.44 -22.59 -8.93
N THR A 180 13.91 -22.49 -10.14
CA THR A 180 12.91 -21.50 -10.53
C THR A 180 11.58 -22.16 -10.84
N LEU A 181 10.52 -21.76 -10.14
CA LEU A 181 9.16 -22.26 -10.31
C LEU A 181 8.24 -21.14 -10.81
N VAL A 182 7.63 -21.34 -11.98
CA VAL A 182 6.67 -20.41 -12.59
C VAL A 182 5.33 -21.12 -12.75
N ASP A 183 4.27 -20.60 -12.13
CA ASP A 183 2.94 -21.22 -12.13
C ASP A 183 2.98 -22.71 -11.73
N SER A 184 3.89 -23.09 -10.84
CA SER A 184 4.28 -24.48 -10.58
C SER A 184 4.19 -24.85 -9.11
N SER A 185 4.10 -26.14 -8.81
CA SER A 185 4.20 -26.66 -7.45
C SER A 185 5.31 -27.70 -7.31
N LEU A 186 5.97 -27.67 -6.14
CA LEU A 186 6.84 -28.73 -5.66
C LEU A 186 6.11 -29.44 -4.51
N GLU A 187 5.74 -30.70 -4.71
CA GLU A 187 4.88 -31.47 -3.80
C GLU A 187 5.63 -32.69 -3.25
N TYR A 188 5.79 -32.73 -1.93
CA TYR A 188 6.40 -33.85 -1.21
C TYR A 188 5.38 -34.57 -0.33
N SER A 189 5.34 -35.89 -0.41
CA SER A 189 4.45 -36.73 0.42
C SER A 189 5.18 -37.85 1.17
N GLY A 190 6.51 -37.79 1.23
CA GLY A 190 7.33 -38.82 1.87
C GLY A 190 7.41 -38.72 3.40
N SER A 191 8.10 -39.68 4.00
CA SER A 191 8.32 -39.75 5.45
C SER A 191 9.70 -39.26 5.92
N GLY A 192 10.63 -39.06 5.00
CA GLY A 192 12.00 -38.60 5.27
C GLY A 192 12.21 -37.13 4.88
N ASN A 193 13.47 -36.80 4.58
CA ASN A 193 13.81 -35.52 3.95
C ASN A 193 13.63 -35.65 2.43
N GLY A 194 13.05 -34.63 1.80
CA GLY A 194 12.98 -34.56 0.34
C GLY A 194 14.31 -34.14 -0.31
N ILE A 195 14.96 -33.13 0.28
CA ILE A 195 16.15 -32.45 -0.25
C ILE A 195 17.13 -32.24 0.89
N ASP A 196 18.33 -32.79 0.77
CA ASP A 196 19.39 -32.68 1.77
C ASP A 196 20.49 -31.72 1.34
N PHE A 197 20.94 -30.87 2.27
CA PHE A 197 21.98 -29.88 1.99
C PHE A 197 23.35 -30.36 2.47
N SER A 198 24.01 -31.13 1.62
CA SER A 198 25.37 -31.62 1.87
C SER A 198 26.39 -30.46 1.86
N THR A 199 26.34 -29.58 0.86
CA THR A 199 27.21 -28.39 0.76
C THR A 199 26.49 -27.18 0.16
N GLY A 200 27.10 -26.00 0.31
CA GLY A 200 26.70 -24.76 -0.38
C GLY A 200 25.31 -24.23 -0.01
N SER A 201 24.58 -23.74 -1.00
CA SER A 201 23.30 -23.06 -0.84
C SER A 201 22.30 -23.41 -1.95
N LEU A 202 21.01 -23.24 -1.69
CA LEU A 202 19.96 -23.33 -2.71
C LEU A 202 19.19 -22.02 -2.74
N SER A 203 18.97 -21.47 -3.92
CA SER A 203 18.05 -20.36 -4.12
C SER A 203 16.80 -20.83 -4.86
N VAL A 204 15.64 -20.66 -4.24
CA VAL A 204 14.35 -21.03 -4.81
C VAL A 204 13.59 -19.76 -5.18
N PHE A 205 13.31 -19.60 -6.47
CA PHE A 205 12.56 -18.48 -7.02
C PHE A 205 11.13 -18.90 -7.32
N LEU A 206 10.17 -18.14 -6.78
CA LEU A 206 8.74 -18.42 -6.91
C LEU A 206 8.03 -17.29 -7.67
N LYS A 207 7.28 -17.67 -8.70
CA LYS A 207 6.31 -16.82 -9.40
C LYS A 207 4.99 -17.56 -9.51
N ASN A 208 3.98 -17.12 -8.76
CA ASN A 208 2.68 -17.78 -8.66
C ASN A 208 2.80 -19.28 -8.39
N SER A 209 3.69 -19.64 -7.46
CA SER A 209 4.16 -21.02 -7.27
C SER A 209 4.14 -21.42 -5.80
N SER A 210 4.03 -22.72 -5.55
CA SER A 210 3.92 -23.25 -4.19
C SER A 210 4.87 -24.41 -3.88
N VAL A 211 5.32 -24.49 -2.63
CA VAL A 211 5.99 -25.67 -2.06
C VAL A 211 5.08 -26.27 -1.00
N ILE A 212 4.67 -27.53 -1.22
CA ILE A 212 3.63 -28.23 -0.47
C ILE A 212 4.24 -29.52 0.06
N SER A 213 4.08 -29.78 1.36
CA SER A 213 4.63 -30.96 2.01
C SER A 213 3.68 -31.65 2.99
N ASN A 214 2.49 -31.11 3.22
CA ASN A 214 1.58 -31.57 4.28
C ASN A 214 2.33 -31.76 5.62
N THR A 215 3.14 -30.78 6.02
CA THR A 215 3.97 -30.77 7.24
C THR A 215 5.14 -31.77 7.26
N LYS A 216 5.55 -32.29 6.10
CA LYS A 216 6.76 -33.12 5.95
C LYS A 216 7.98 -32.28 5.63
N ILE A 217 9.17 -32.75 6.00
CA ILE A 217 10.42 -32.04 5.77
C ILE A 217 10.82 -32.17 4.30
N ILE A 218 10.75 -31.07 3.56
CA ILE A 218 11.30 -31.00 2.19
C ILE A 218 12.75 -30.59 2.26
N PHE A 219 13.06 -29.46 2.90
CA PHE A 219 14.41 -28.91 2.91
C PHE A 219 15.08 -29.18 4.25
N ALA A 220 16.17 -29.95 4.24
CA ALA A 220 16.97 -30.24 5.42
C ALA A 220 18.35 -29.57 5.37
N LEU A 221 18.49 -28.45 6.08
CA LEU A 221 19.68 -27.61 6.09
C LEU A 221 20.67 -28.10 7.18
N GLN A 222 21.75 -28.76 6.79
CA GLN A 222 22.80 -29.20 7.70
C GLN A 222 23.87 -28.12 7.91
N SER A 223 23.53 -27.02 8.60
CA SER A 223 24.37 -25.79 8.73
C SER A 223 24.56 -25.05 7.41
N ARG A 224 23.57 -25.10 6.50
CA ARG A 224 23.62 -24.52 5.16
C ARG A 224 22.62 -23.39 5.00
N SER A 225 22.66 -22.74 3.82
CA SER A 225 21.79 -21.62 3.51
C SER A 225 20.75 -21.95 2.45
N LEU A 226 19.50 -21.56 2.72
CA LEU A 226 18.39 -21.58 1.78
C LEU A 226 17.90 -20.14 1.57
N ASN A 227 17.88 -19.71 0.32
CA ASN A 227 17.34 -18.43 -0.09
C ASN A 227 15.99 -18.65 -0.78
N LEU A 228 14.94 -18.06 -0.25
CA LEU A 228 13.59 -18.14 -0.79
C LEU A 228 13.22 -16.76 -1.30
N VAL A 229 12.93 -16.65 -2.60
CA VAL A 229 12.63 -15.37 -3.24
C VAL A 229 11.32 -15.48 -3.99
N ALA A 230 10.35 -14.63 -3.64
CA ALA A 230 9.05 -14.59 -4.30
C ALA A 230 8.90 -13.28 -5.10
N PHE A 231 8.53 -13.40 -6.38
CA PHE A 231 8.49 -12.25 -7.31
C PHE A 231 7.10 -11.68 -7.55
N SER A 232 6.12 -12.53 -7.82
CA SER A 232 4.77 -12.10 -8.21
C SER A 232 3.77 -13.26 -8.12
N GLY A 233 2.47 -12.94 -8.19
CA GLY A 233 1.40 -13.93 -8.08
C GLY A 233 1.22 -14.44 -6.66
N LEU A 234 0.43 -15.49 -6.49
CA LEU A 234 0.24 -16.12 -5.18
C LEU A 234 1.37 -17.12 -4.93
N CYS A 235 2.24 -16.82 -3.97
CA CYS A 235 3.33 -17.71 -3.57
C CYS A 235 3.11 -18.26 -2.17
N THR A 236 3.42 -19.55 -1.98
CA THR A 236 3.24 -20.22 -0.68
C THR A 236 4.31 -21.28 -0.46
N ILE A 237 4.92 -21.29 0.71
CA ILE A 237 5.73 -22.39 1.23
C ILE A 237 5.07 -22.83 2.54
N GLU A 238 4.65 -24.09 2.62
CA GLU A 238 3.89 -24.62 3.76
C GLU A 238 4.66 -24.59 5.08
N THR A 239 3.91 -24.72 6.18
CA THR A 239 4.49 -24.78 7.53
C THR A 239 5.27 -26.09 7.73
N ASN A 240 6.32 -26.02 8.55
CA ASN A 240 7.15 -27.17 8.94
C ASN A 240 7.69 -28.02 7.77
N CYS A 241 7.99 -27.39 6.63
CA CYS A 241 8.65 -28.04 5.49
C CYS A 241 10.17 -27.81 5.44
N ILE A 242 10.71 -26.97 6.33
CA ILE A 242 12.12 -26.61 6.40
C ILE A 242 12.64 -26.95 7.79
N THR A 243 13.75 -27.69 7.86
CA THR A 243 14.50 -27.94 9.10
C THR A 243 15.93 -27.43 8.97
N GLY A 244 16.53 -27.04 10.08
CA GLY A 244 17.92 -26.58 10.12
C GLY A 244 18.43 -26.49 11.54
N ASN A 245 19.72 -26.73 11.72
CA ASN A 245 20.39 -26.54 13.02
C ASN A 245 20.73 -25.06 13.27
N THR A 246 21.31 -24.76 14.44
CA THR A 246 21.64 -23.39 14.89
C THR A 246 22.55 -22.62 13.93
N SER A 247 23.37 -23.31 13.15
CA SER A 247 24.27 -22.70 12.15
C SER A 247 23.65 -22.54 10.77
N SER A 248 22.39 -22.95 10.58
CA SER A 248 21.69 -22.83 9.30
C SER A 248 21.14 -21.42 9.09
N ILE A 249 21.02 -21.00 7.83
CA ILE A 249 20.54 -19.65 7.47
C ILE A 249 19.37 -19.77 6.50
N LEU A 250 18.24 -19.18 6.88
CA LEU A 250 17.05 -19.07 6.03
C LEU A 250 16.84 -17.61 5.66
N ASN A 251 17.05 -17.27 4.39
CA ASN A 251 16.79 -15.93 3.87
C ASN A 251 15.49 -15.93 3.09
N ILE A 252 14.57 -15.03 3.44
CA ILE A 252 13.25 -14.93 2.82
C ILE A 252 13.13 -13.52 2.27
N THR A 253 12.97 -13.41 0.95
CA THR A 253 12.85 -12.13 0.24
C THR A 253 11.55 -12.12 -0.55
N ASN A 254 10.65 -11.20 -0.23
CA ASN A 254 9.47 -10.94 -1.04
C ASN A 254 9.68 -9.65 -1.87
N LEU A 255 9.60 -9.78 -3.19
CA LEU A 255 9.79 -8.70 -4.16
C LEU A 255 8.48 -8.28 -4.84
N GLY A 256 7.34 -8.89 -4.49
CA GLY A 256 6.03 -8.55 -5.05
C GLY A 256 5.02 -9.69 -5.17
N ALA A 257 5.24 -10.80 -4.48
CA ALA A 257 4.27 -11.87 -4.41
C ALA A 257 3.22 -11.62 -3.32
N ASN A 258 1.99 -12.00 -3.64
CA ASN A 258 0.90 -12.15 -2.69
C ASN A 258 1.07 -13.48 -1.95
N PHE A 259 0.49 -13.57 -0.75
CA PHE A 259 0.42 -14.81 0.03
C PHE A 259 -0.96 -14.91 0.68
N ALA A 260 -1.52 -16.12 0.72
CA ALA A 260 -2.92 -16.32 1.09
C ALA A 260 -3.18 -16.06 2.58
N PHE A 261 -2.20 -16.34 3.44
CA PHE A 261 -2.35 -16.28 4.90
C PHE A 261 -1.03 -15.87 5.58
N GLY A 262 -1.14 -15.19 6.71
CA GLY A 262 0.01 -14.86 7.56
C GLY A 262 0.72 -13.56 7.18
N THR A 263 2.01 -13.47 7.54
CA THR A 263 2.83 -12.27 7.37
C THR A 263 3.95 -12.43 6.32
N SER A 264 4.02 -13.60 5.68
CA SER A 264 5.04 -14.02 4.73
C SER A 264 4.47 -15.12 3.83
N PHE A 265 5.01 -15.25 2.60
CA PHE A 265 4.76 -16.41 1.76
C PHE A 265 5.35 -17.71 2.33
N VAL A 266 6.18 -17.64 3.38
CA VAL A 266 6.73 -18.80 4.07
C VAL A 266 6.04 -19.00 5.41
N GLY A 267 5.34 -20.12 5.54
CA GLY A 267 4.70 -20.55 6.79
C GLY A 267 5.70 -20.73 7.94
N THR A 268 5.20 -20.77 9.16
CA THR A 268 6.01 -21.04 10.37
C THR A 268 6.79 -22.36 10.25
N GLN A 269 8.09 -22.31 10.60
CA GLN A 269 9.00 -23.45 10.58
C GLN A 269 9.48 -23.72 12.01
N ILE A 270 8.72 -24.50 12.78
CA ILE A 270 8.99 -24.72 14.22
C ILE A 270 10.29 -25.52 14.43
N GLN A 271 10.64 -26.37 13.47
CA GLN A 271 11.83 -27.21 13.52
C GLN A 271 13.10 -26.53 12.99
N PHE A 272 13.01 -25.26 12.56
CA PHE A 272 14.18 -24.50 12.11
C PHE A 272 14.81 -23.76 13.29
N LEU A 273 16.02 -24.19 13.69
CA LEU A 273 16.73 -23.66 14.85
C LEU A 273 17.79 -22.60 14.50
N GLY A 274 17.97 -22.32 13.20
CA GLY A 274 19.00 -21.41 12.69
C GLY A 274 18.59 -19.94 12.67
N THR A 275 19.39 -19.13 11.96
CA THR A 275 19.09 -17.70 11.74
C THR A 275 18.09 -17.53 10.62
N ARG A 276 17.02 -16.77 10.86
CA ARG A 276 16.00 -16.43 9.86
C ARG A 276 16.01 -14.93 9.58
N ASN A 277 16.24 -14.58 8.31
CA ASN A 277 16.19 -13.21 7.80
C ASN A 277 14.95 -13.06 6.91
N ASN A 278 14.11 -12.06 7.18
CA ASN A 278 12.95 -11.76 6.32
C ASN A 278 13.08 -10.33 5.79
N GLN A 279 12.96 -10.19 4.48
CA GLN A 279 12.90 -8.91 3.78
C GLN A 279 11.64 -8.92 2.92
N ASP A 280 10.77 -7.93 3.11
CA ASP A 280 9.56 -7.74 2.32
C ASP A 280 9.62 -6.34 1.69
N PHE A 281 9.89 -6.29 0.39
CA PHE A 281 10.05 -5.05 -0.36
C PHE A 281 8.74 -4.55 -0.96
N THR A 282 7.65 -5.28 -0.75
CA THR A 282 6.33 -4.98 -1.29
C THR A 282 5.30 -4.91 -0.17
N HIS A 283 4.26 -4.10 -0.38
CA HIS A 283 3.15 -3.94 0.57
C HIS A 283 3.44 -3.20 1.87
N VAL A 284 4.43 -2.29 1.95
CA VAL A 284 4.48 -1.37 3.11
C VAL A 284 3.16 -0.60 3.20
N LEU A 285 2.66 -0.05 2.08
CA LEU A 285 1.41 0.73 2.06
C LEU A 285 0.14 -0.10 2.36
N GLU A 286 0.04 -1.31 1.77
CA GLU A 286 -1.14 -2.17 1.88
C GLU A 286 -1.23 -2.89 3.23
N ARG A 287 -0.09 -3.20 3.87
CA ARG A 287 -0.08 -3.77 5.23
C ARG A 287 -0.32 -2.73 6.31
N THR A 288 -0.09 -1.46 6.00
CA THR A 288 -0.39 -0.35 6.90
C THR A 288 -1.90 -0.06 6.97
N LEU A 289 -2.69 -0.43 5.95
CA LEU A 289 -4.15 -0.32 5.94
C LEU A 289 -4.84 -1.64 6.32
N THR A 290 -5.16 -1.81 7.60
CA THR A 290 -5.85 -2.97 8.17
C THR A 290 -7.36 -2.76 8.38
N SER A 291 -7.87 -1.54 8.25
CA SER A 291 -9.30 -1.23 8.40
C SER A 291 -9.76 -0.03 7.57
N LYS A 292 -11.06 -0.01 7.24
CA LYS A 292 -11.69 1.12 6.53
C LYS A 292 -11.60 2.38 7.41
N GLY A 293 -11.20 3.50 6.80
CA GLY A 293 -11.13 4.81 7.47
C GLY A 293 -9.78 5.14 8.11
N GLN A 294 -8.78 4.28 7.98
CA GLN A 294 -7.41 4.62 8.37
C GLN A 294 -6.81 5.69 7.45
N ILE A 295 -5.95 6.53 8.03
CA ILE A 295 -5.20 7.56 7.31
C ILE A 295 -3.75 7.10 7.19
N LEU A 296 -3.19 7.18 5.98
CA LEU A 296 -1.78 6.87 5.70
C LEU A 296 -0.91 8.12 5.76
N THR A 297 0.24 7.99 6.40
CA THR A 297 1.19 9.09 6.66
C THR A 297 2.62 8.55 6.60
N ARG A 298 3.62 9.42 6.81
CA ARG A 298 5.01 9.02 6.99
C ARG A 298 5.53 9.44 8.37
N ASP A 299 6.37 8.58 8.96
CA ASP A 299 7.12 8.91 10.17
C ASP A 299 8.32 9.85 9.86
N ALA A 300 9.05 10.26 10.91
CA ALA A 300 10.22 11.14 10.77
C ALA A 300 11.38 10.52 9.95
N SER A 301 11.38 9.20 9.76
CA SER A 301 12.36 8.46 8.95
C SER A 301 11.89 8.24 7.52
N GLY A 302 10.69 8.70 7.16
CA GLY A 302 10.09 8.55 5.84
C GLY A 302 9.39 7.20 5.62
N ASN A 303 9.23 6.35 6.62
CA ASN A 303 8.48 5.10 6.51
C ASN A 303 6.97 5.34 6.52
N PHE A 304 6.19 4.53 5.82
CA PHE A 304 4.73 4.62 5.88
C PHE A 304 4.19 4.12 7.23
N VAL A 305 3.27 4.87 7.82
CA VAL A 305 2.57 4.56 9.07
C VAL A 305 1.07 4.83 8.92
N SER A 306 0.22 4.11 9.65
CA SER A 306 -1.23 4.35 9.67
C SER A 306 -1.64 4.99 10.97
N PHE A 307 -2.64 5.86 10.85
CA PHE A 307 -3.45 6.33 11.95
C PHE A 307 -4.79 5.60 11.92
N ALA A 308 -5.18 5.02 13.07
CA ALA A 308 -6.42 4.27 13.23
C ALA A 308 -7.67 5.13 12.91
N PRO A 309 -8.80 4.53 12.47
CA PRO A 309 -10.03 5.28 12.39
C PRO A 309 -10.43 5.72 13.81
N GLY A 310 -10.72 7.01 13.98
CA GLY A 310 -11.20 7.54 15.27
C GLY A 310 -12.59 7.00 15.62
N PHE A 311 -13.04 7.28 16.84
CA PHE A 311 -14.40 6.97 17.28
C PHE A 311 -15.40 8.06 16.86
N ASP A 312 -16.69 7.75 16.94
CA ASP A 312 -17.76 8.74 16.69
C ASP A 312 -17.60 9.94 17.62
N ASN A 313 -17.79 11.15 17.09
CA ASN A 313 -17.65 12.43 17.78
C ASN A 313 -16.22 12.76 18.26
N GLU A 314 -15.20 12.11 17.72
CA GLU A 314 -13.80 12.54 17.84
C GLU A 314 -13.40 13.52 16.73
N ILE A 315 -12.37 14.30 17.02
CA ILE A 315 -11.70 15.19 16.08
C ILE A 315 -10.29 14.68 15.78
N LEU A 316 -9.84 14.91 14.56
CA LEU A 316 -8.45 14.67 14.15
C LEU A 316 -7.61 15.90 14.49
N ILE A 317 -6.50 15.70 15.20
CA ILE A 317 -5.56 16.74 15.59
C ILE A 317 -4.19 16.42 14.98
N TYR A 318 -3.55 17.40 14.35
CA TYR A 318 -2.14 17.32 13.97
C TYR A 318 -1.26 17.39 15.22
N ASP A 319 -0.44 16.38 15.44
CA ASP A 319 0.42 16.26 16.61
C ASP A 319 1.80 15.71 16.21
N SER A 320 2.83 16.57 16.27
CA SER A 320 4.20 16.21 15.92
C SER A 320 4.89 15.25 16.90
N THR A 321 4.24 14.94 18.03
CA THR A 321 4.77 13.98 19.02
C THR A 321 4.37 12.54 18.72
N THR A 322 3.39 12.32 17.83
CA THR A 322 2.99 10.97 17.42
C THR A 322 3.73 10.53 16.16
N LEU A 323 3.95 9.22 16.01
CA LEU A 323 4.64 8.65 14.84
C LEU A 323 3.93 8.98 13.51
N SER A 324 2.60 9.06 13.53
CA SER A 324 1.77 9.37 12.36
C SER A 324 1.64 10.88 12.10
N GLY A 325 2.04 11.74 13.02
CA GLY A 325 1.74 13.17 12.96
C GLY A 325 0.28 13.52 13.28
N PHE A 326 -0.52 12.53 13.69
CA PHE A 326 -1.93 12.70 14.04
C PHE A 326 -2.27 12.04 15.38
N LYS A 327 -3.28 12.59 16.06
CA LYS A 327 -3.99 11.95 17.17
C LYS A 327 -5.49 12.21 17.05
N SER A 328 -6.31 11.33 17.61
CA SER A 328 -7.73 11.61 17.83
C SER A 328 -7.94 12.15 19.23
N SER A 329 -8.96 12.98 19.39
CA SER A 329 -9.38 13.45 20.71
C SER A 329 -10.87 13.77 20.72
N SER A 330 -11.46 13.87 21.92
CA SER A 330 -12.83 14.35 22.03
C SER A 330 -12.90 15.83 21.70
N ILE A 331 -14.06 16.30 21.23
CA ILE A 331 -14.30 17.73 21.02
C ILE A 331 -14.07 18.55 22.30
N GLY A 332 -14.23 17.94 23.48
CA GLY A 332 -13.97 18.53 24.78
C GLY A 332 -12.52 18.96 25.00
N TYR A 333 -11.57 18.30 24.33
CA TYR A 333 -10.15 18.65 24.39
C TYR A 333 -9.84 20.00 23.74
N LEU A 334 -10.65 20.47 22.77
CA LEU A 334 -10.48 21.82 22.21
C LEU A 334 -10.65 22.91 23.27
N PHE A 335 -11.49 22.67 24.28
CA PHE A 335 -11.73 23.63 25.37
C PHE A 335 -10.60 23.65 26.40
N SER A 336 -9.69 22.68 26.39
CA SER A 336 -8.50 22.65 27.24
C SER A 336 -7.23 23.15 26.53
N LEU A 337 -7.29 23.39 25.22
CA LEU A 337 -6.15 23.94 24.47
C LEU A 337 -5.90 25.41 24.82
N PRO A 338 -4.63 25.81 25.06
CA PRO A 338 -4.26 27.20 25.26
C PRO A 338 -4.71 28.06 24.07
N GLY A 339 -5.60 29.02 24.30
CA GLY A 339 -6.10 29.95 23.27
C GLY A 339 -7.53 29.70 22.79
N MET A 340 -8.12 28.52 23.07
CA MET A 340 -9.54 28.25 22.83
C MET A 340 -10.33 28.22 24.14
N LYS A 341 -10.37 29.37 24.84
CA LYS A 341 -11.37 29.58 25.88
C LYS A 341 -12.69 29.89 25.19
N SER A 342 -13.56 28.90 25.06
CA SER A 342 -14.95 29.15 24.68
C SER A 342 -15.59 30.03 25.74
N ILE A 343 -16.32 31.06 25.28
CA ILE A 343 -17.21 31.88 26.10
C ILE A 343 -18.42 31.02 26.46
N SER A 344 -18.22 29.97 27.24
CA SER A 344 -19.30 29.14 27.79
C SER A 344 -19.57 29.44 29.27
N ASP A 345 -18.78 30.32 29.89
CA ASP A 345 -18.96 30.76 31.26
C ASP A 345 -19.27 32.25 31.34
N TYR A 346 -20.46 32.66 30.89
CA TYR A 346 -21.07 33.88 31.44
C TYR A 346 -21.58 33.68 32.88
N VAL A 347 -21.33 32.53 33.51
CA VAL A 347 -21.79 32.21 34.89
C VAL A 347 -20.64 31.97 35.89
N ARG A 348 -19.37 32.10 35.51
CA ARG A 348 -18.29 32.30 36.49
C ARG A 348 -17.58 33.62 36.25
N GLN A 349 -18.29 34.69 36.57
CA GLN A 349 -17.60 35.79 37.24
C GLN A 349 -17.07 35.20 38.56
N SER A 350 -15.80 34.78 38.58
CA SER A 350 -15.05 34.84 39.85
C SER A 350 -15.17 36.28 40.27
N SER A 351 -16.04 36.57 41.24
CA SER A 351 -16.29 37.92 41.70
C SER A 351 -14.93 38.59 41.94
N PRO A 352 -14.71 39.84 41.49
CA PRO A 352 -13.68 40.65 42.14
C PRO A 352 -13.91 40.52 43.65
N SER A 353 -12.87 40.43 44.48
CA SER A 353 -12.98 40.25 45.93
C SER A 353 -13.70 41.44 46.61
N THR A 354 -15.00 41.59 46.32
CA THR A 354 -15.87 42.64 46.81
C THR A 354 -16.38 42.15 48.15
N GLN A 355 -15.94 42.84 49.19
CA GLN A 355 -16.35 42.60 50.56
C GLN A 355 -17.88 42.66 50.65
N LEU A 356 -18.48 41.64 51.28
CA LEU A 356 -19.90 41.66 51.62
C LEU A 356 -20.09 42.66 52.78
N LEU A 357 -20.82 43.73 52.52
CA LEU A 357 -21.17 44.73 53.52
C LEU A 357 -22.38 44.25 54.34
N THR A 358 -22.40 44.61 55.62
CA THR A 358 -23.53 44.33 56.52
C THR A 358 -24.79 45.06 56.09
N ALA A 359 -25.95 44.54 56.51
CA ALA A 359 -27.26 45.17 56.28
C ALA A 359 -27.37 46.56 56.95
N GLY A 360 -28.25 47.40 56.41
CA GLY A 360 -28.57 48.75 56.91
C GLY A 360 -28.20 49.88 55.95
N SER A 361 -28.61 51.11 56.29
CA SER A 361 -28.40 52.31 55.48
C SER A 361 -26.92 52.66 55.32
N LYS A 362 -26.50 52.98 54.08
CA LYS A 362 -25.09 53.15 53.72
C LYS A 362 -24.91 54.16 52.58
N THR A 363 -23.78 54.86 52.59
CA THR A 363 -23.30 55.63 51.44
C THR A 363 -22.25 54.83 50.68
N LEU A 364 -22.46 54.62 49.38
CA LEU A 364 -21.58 53.88 48.48
C LEU A 364 -20.81 54.87 47.62
N ASP A 365 -19.49 54.94 47.83
CA ASP A 365 -18.60 55.80 47.05
C ASP A 365 -18.29 55.18 45.70
N CYS A 366 -18.96 55.66 44.66
CA CYS A 366 -18.86 55.16 43.30
C CYS A 366 -17.49 55.46 42.65
N SER A 367 -16.66 56.33 43.25
CA SER A 367 -15.29 56.56 42.77
C SER A 367 -14.33 55.42 43.13
N VAL A 368 -14.64 54.64 44.18
CA VAL A 368 -13.77 53.59 44.72
C VAL A 368 -14.13 52.21 44.16
N SER A 369 -15.40 51.96 43.88
CA SER A 369 -15.87 50.71 43.29
C SER A 369 -17.11 50.95 42.43
N ASN A 370 -17.25 50.14 41.40
CA ASN A 370 -18.46 50.05 40.58
C ASN A 370 -19.31 48.80 40.88
N LEU A 371 -18.90 48.00 41.87
CA LEU A 371 -19.63 46.84 42.35
C LEU A 371 -19.68 46.84 43.88
N PHE A 372 -20.87 46.70 44.45
CA PHE A 372 -21.09 46.59 45.88
C PHE A 372 -21.93 45.35 46.20
N ARG A 373 -21.61 44.67 47.30
CA ARG A 373 -22.37 43.53 47.81
C ARG A 373 -22.85 43.85 49.21
N ILE A 374 -24.14 43.66 49.49
CA ILE A 374 -24.78 44.02 50.76
C ILE A 374 -25.69 42.88 51.21
N THR A 375 -25.67 42.54 52.50
CA THR A 375 -26.65 41.62 53.10
C THR A 375 -28.04 42.26 53.14
N GLY A 376 -29.08 41.52 52.76
CA GLY A 376 -30.48 41.99 52.72
C GLY A 376 -31.00 42.46 54.08
N GLY A 377 -31.68 43.61 54.08
CA GLY A 377 -32.27 44.27 55.24
C GLY A 377 -32.77 45.67 54.89
N ASN A 378 -33.62 46.27 55.74
CA ASN A 378 -34.16 47.61 55.50
C ASN A 378 -33.02 48.63 55.42
N ALA A 379 -32.94 49.38 54.31
CA ALA A 379 -31.82 50.29 54.09
C ALA A 379 -32.17 51.49 53.20
N ASN A 380 -31.56 52.63 53.53
CA ASN A 380 -31.44 53.78 52.64
C ASN A 380 -30.03 53.76 52.04
N ILE A 381 -29.92 53.59 50.72
CA ILE A 381 -28.65 53.48 50.01
C ILE A 381 -28.38 54.78 49.26
N THR A 382 -27.32 55.48 49.65
CA THR A 382 -26.89 56.71 48.98
C THR A 382 -25.76 56.41 48.00
N LEU A 383 -25.93 56.68 46.71
CA LEU A 383 -24.82 56.63 45.74
C LEU A 383 -24.10 57.98 45.74
N SER A 384 -22.85 58.03 46.23
CA SER A 384 -22.03 59.25 46.20
C SER A 384 -20.97 59.17 45.11
N ASN A 385 -20.53 60.33 44.60
CA ASN A 385 -19.48 60.46 43.59
C ASN A 385 -19.75 59.69 42.28
N LEU A 386 -21.01 59.41 41.94
CA LEU A 386 -21.39 58.81 40.65
C LEU A 386 -21.21 59.84 39.52
N THR A 387 -20.30 59.54 38.60
CA THR A 387 -19.95 60.41 37.46
C THR A 387 -20.78 60.08 36.23
N GLU A 388 -20.81 61.01 35.26
CA GLU A 388 -21.55 60.85 34.01
C GLU A 388 -21.05 59.63 33.22
N ASN A 389 -21.97 58.86 32.63
CA ASN A 389 -21.73 57.59 31.91
C ASN A 389 -21.12 56.45 32.75
N GLN A 390 -21.05 56.60 34.08
CA GLN A 390 -20.58 55.54 34.96
C GLN A 390 -21.71 54.55 35.28
N ILE A 391 -21.40 53.25 35.20
CA ILE A 391 -22.29 52.16 35.61
C ILE A 391 -21.86 51.63 36.98
N VAL A 392 -22.80 51.51 37.91
CA VAL A 392 -22.59 50.92 39.24
C VAL A 392 -23.60 49.81 39.48
N ASN A 393 -23.12 48.69 40.00
CA ASN A 393 -23.93 47.53 40.35
C ASN A 393 -23.95 47.33 41.87
N VAL A 394 -25.13 47.08 42.42
CA VAL A 394 -25.32 46.76 43.83
C VAL A 394 -26.07 45.43 43.91
N ILE A 395 -25.44 44.45 44.56
CA ILE A 395 -26.00 43.12 44.77
C ILE A 395 -26.49 43.04 46.22
N PHE A 396 -27.78 42.76 46.40
CA PHE A 396 -28.34 42.42 47.69
C PHE A 396 -28.45 40.90 47.84
N GLU A 397 -27.91 40.35 48.91
CA GLU A 397 -28.00 38.92 49.22
C GLU A 397 -29.11 38.69 50.24
N SER A 398 -30.24 38.12 49.80
CA SER A 398 -31.45 37.99 50.62
C SER A 398 -31.26 37.02 51.79
N THR A 399 -31.72 37.45 52.96
CA THR A 399 -31.71 36.67 54.21
C THR A 399 -32.99 35.88 54.44
N GLY A 400 -33.96 35.95 53.52
CA GLY A 400 -35.26 35.29 53.65
C GLY A 400 -36.35 36.12 54.34
N SER A 401 -36.02 37.33 54.81
CA SER A 401 -36.95 38.25 55.47
C SER A 401 -37.45 39.35 54.52
N LEU A 402 -38.63 39.90 54.80
CA LEU A 402 -39.14 41.12 54.15
C LEU A 402 -38.23 42.32 54.46
N TYR A 403 -37.78 43.02 53.41
CA TYR A 403 -37.08 44.30 53.55
C TYR A 403 -37.42 45.28 52.43
N SER A 404 -37.16 46.56 52.70
CA SER A 404 -37.39 47.68 51.81
C SER A 404 -36.09 48.45 51.57
N LEU A 405 -35.93 48.94 50.34
CA LEU A 405 -34.78 49.72 49.91
C LEU A 405 -35.25 51.09 49.43
N SER A 406 -34.59 52.14 49.89
CA SER A 406 -34.70 53.47 49.29
C SER A 406 -33.36 53.92 48.73
N TRP A 407 -33.39 54.71 47.67
CA TRP A 407 -32.21 55.12 46.92
C TRP A 407 -32.06 56.64 46.96
N LEU A 408 -30.89 57.11 47.40
CA LEU A 408 -30.54 58.52 47.62
C LEU A 408 -29.26 58.88 46.85
N GLY A 409 -28.97 60.18 46.72
CA GLY A 409 -27.78 60.68 46.02
C GLY A 409 -28.01 61.15 44.58
N GLY A 410 -29.27 61.13 44.11
CA GLY A 410 -29.65 61.67 42.80
C GLY A 410 -31.14 61.47 42.51
N THR A 411 -31.54 61.77 41.27
CA THR A 411 -32.89 61.48 40.78
C THR A 411 -32.87 60.12 40.07
N PHE A 412 -33.48 59.10 40.69
CA PHE A 412 -33.50 57.73 40.19
C PHE A 412 -34.74 57.48 39.32
N LEU A 413 -34.53 56.99 38.09
CA LEU A 413 -35.56 56.59 37.15
C LEU A 413 -35.54 55.07 36.99
N TRP A 414 -36.56 54.41 37.54
CA TRP A 414 -36.67 52.95 37.47
C TRP A 414 -37.32 52.49 36.17
N SER A 415 -36.73 51.47 35.55
CA SER A 415 -37.39 50.68 34.50
C SER A 415 -38.67 50.07 35.10
N GLY A 416 -39.85 50.56 34.69
CA GLY A 416 -41.15 50.17 35.24
C GLY A 416 -41.78 51.16 36.25
N ALA A 417 -41.20 52.35 36.44
CA ALA A 417 -41.73 53.49 37.23
C ALA A 417 -41.87 53.31 38.76
N ILE A 418 -41.63 52.11 39.31
CA ILE A 418 -41.62 51.85 40.76
C ILE A 418 -40.29 51.23 41.18
N ILE A 419 -39.88 51.47 42.42
CA ILE A 419 -38.74 50.76 43.01
C ILE A 419 -39.13 49.28 43.13
N PRO A 420 -38.35 48.36 42.55
CA PRO A 420 -38.63 46.93 42.61
C PRO A 420 -38.65 46.41 44.05
N THR A 421 -39.64 45.58 44.39
CA THR A 421 -39.75 44.93 45.70
C THR A 421 -38.65 43.87 45.83
N PRO A 422 -37.78 43.92 46.85
CA PRO A 422 -36.69 42.96 47.00
C PRO A 422 -37.16 41.51 47.21
N THR A 423 -36.32 40.55 46.81
CA THR A 423 -36.57 39.11 46.95
C THR A 423 -36.52 38.66 48.40
N GLN A 424 -37.52 37.88 48.80
CA GLN A 424 -37.68 37.34 50.17
C GLN A 424 -37.26 35.89 50.30
N THR A 425 -36.68 35.29 49.26
CA THR A 425 -36.19 33.91 49.29
C THR A 425 -34.73 33.88 49.73
N VAL A 426 -34.44 33.13 50.81
CA VAL A 426 -33.07 32.95 51.31
C VAL A 426 -32.14 32.45 50.21
N SER A 427 -30.87 32.89 50.24
CA SER A 427 -29.83 32.51 49.28
C SER A 427 -30.03 33.01 47.85
N ARG A 428 -31.10 33.77 47.57
CA ARG A 428 -31.28 34.50 46.30
C ARG A 428 -30.69 35.90 46.40
N LYS A 429 -30.37 36.48 45.26
CA LYS A 429 -29.73 37.77 45.10
C LYS A 429 -30.57 38.68 44.21
N ASP A 430 -30.58 39.95 44.55
CA ASP A 430 -31.14 40.99 43.71
C ASP A 430 -30.01 41.83 43.15
N PHE A 431 -29.94 41.94 41.82
CA PHE A 431 -28.96 42.76 41.13
C PHE A 431 -29.61 44.09 40.75
N TYR A 432 -29.10 45.19 41.29
CA TYR A 432 -29.49 46.53 40.91
C TYR A 432 -28.36 47.17 40.11
N SER A 433 -28.70 47.77 38.97
CA SER A 433 -27.75 48.44 38.09
C SER A 433 -28.17 49.89 37.89
N PHE A 434 -27.20 50.79 38.00
CA PHE A 434 -27.40 52.23 37.90
C PHE A 434 -26.45 52.81 36.87
N ILE A 435 -26.96 53.69 36.00
CA ILE A 435 -26.14 54.48 35.09
C ILE A 435 -26.56 55.94 35.15
N LYS A 436 -25.59 56.86 35.28
CA LYS A 436 -25.88 58.29 35.24
C LYS A 436 -25.77 58.83 33.82
N VAL A 437 -26.86 59.37 33.29
CA VAL A 437 -26.94 59.97 31.95
C VAL A 437 -27.79 61.24 32.02
N GLY A 438 -27.29 62.35 31.49
CA GLY A 438 -27.96 63.65 31.51
C GLY A 438 -28.24 64.18 32.91
N GLY A 439 -27.41 63.83 33.91
CA GLY A 439 -27.64 64.19 35.32
C GLY A 439 -28.73 63.39 36.04
N LEU A 440 -29.40 62.46 35.35
CA LEU A 440 -30.38 61.53 35.92
C LEU A 440 -29.74 60.15 36.10
N ILE A 441 -30.21 59.37 37.09
CA ILE A 441 -29.72 58.00 37.33
C ILE A 441 -30.78 57.03 36.81
N PHE A 442 -30.47 56.34 35.71
CA PHE A 442 -31.32 55.27 35.18
C PHE A 442 -31.02 53.98 35.92
N SER A 443 -32.08 53.35 36.41
CA SER A 443 -32.00 52.22 37.33
C SER A 443 -32.74 51.02 36.76
N SER A 444 -32.12 49.84 36.82
CA SER A 444 -32.75 48.57 36.52
C SER A 444 -32.46 47.57 37.63
N CYS A 445 -33.29 46.53 37.70
CA CYS A 445 -33.03 45.41 38.57
C CYS A 445 -33.25 44.08 37.86
N ILE A 446 -32.58 43.05 38.36
CA ILE A 446 -32.94 41.65 38.15
C ILE A 446 -33.13 41.05 39.53
N LEU A 447 -34.36 40.64 39.83
CA LEU A 447 -34.73 40.05 41.11
C LEU A 447 -34.57 38.54 41.08
N ASN A 448 -34.42 37.95 42.27
CA ASN A 448 -34.50 36.49 42.48
C ASN A 448 -33.47 35.69 41.67
N MET A 449 -32.25 36.24 41.55
CA MET A 449 -31.12 35.58 40.92
C MET A 449 -30.40 34.68 41.91
N GLY A 450 -30.21 33.41 41.56
CA GLY A 450 -29.46 32.46 42.38
C GLY A 450 -29.99 31.07 42.20
#